data_AF-A0A3D0ZY52-F1
#
_entry.id   AF-A0A3D0ZY52-F1
#
_cell.length_a   1.000
_cell.length_b   1.000
_cell.length_c   1.000
_cell.angle_alpha   90.00
_cell.angle_beta   90.00
_cell.angle_gamma   90.00
#
_symmetry.space_group_name_H-M   'P 1'
#
loop_
_entity.id
_entity.type
_entity.pdbx_description
1 polymer ?
#
loop_
_entity_poly.entity_id
_entity_poly.type
_entity_poly.pdbx_seq_one_letter_code
_entity_poly.pdbx_strand_id
1 'polypeptide(L)'
;MIKRVGLRSITDNRTLTLTIRNGEIAISSGISSQTDIFFSEDLSNLSATVRPEKIWRSPILALRVNLLLTQTLPDWMDCAEYFWARSNEIPELSNGLAVICEDDHRRMILGEGNSAIELHGNKQTLQQAFSGSSPISVMVAMGLLKFRGSMRDLAYLSNLGQRVMLGDGHG
;
A
#
# COMPACT_ATOMS: atom_id res chain seq x y z
N MET A 1 -7.06 -22.33 17.60
CA MET A 1 -6.15 -21.64 18.54
C MET A 1 -6.26 -20.14 18.29
N ILE A 2 -6.39 -19.32 19.33
CA ILE A 2 -6.46 -17.85 19.20
C ILE A 2 -5.05 -17.29 19.40
N LYS A 3 -4.60 -16.43 18.49
CA LYS A 3 -3.35 -15.69 18.62
C LYS A 3 -3.63 -14.20 18.63
N ARG A 4 -2.93 -13.44 19.47
CA ARG A 4 -3.08 -11.99 19.60
C ARG A 4 -1.74 -11.29 19.43
N VAL A 5 -1.73 -10.34 18.51
CA VAL A 5 -0.58 -9.53 18.17
C VAL A 5 -0.91 -8.10 18.54
N GLY A 6 -0.12 -7.51 19.44
CA GLY A 6 -0.22 -6.09 19.77
C GLY A 6 0.66 -5.27 18.85
N LEU A 7 0.12 -4.19 18.29
CA LEU A 7 0.85 -3.20 17.51
C LEU A 7 0.76 -1.85 18.20
N ARG A 8 1.90 -1.19 18.39
CA ARG A 8 1.98 0.18 18.89
C ARG A 8 2.74 1.02 17.89
N SER A 9 2.18 2.18 17.57
CA SER A 9 2.89 3.18 16.81
C SER A 9 3.94 3.87 17.68
N ILE A 10 5.13 4.13 17.12
CA ILE A 10 6.16 4.95 17.78
C ILE A 10 6.03 6.44 17.44
N THR A 11 5.34 6.76 16.34
CA THR A 11 5.17 8.12 15.82
C THR A 11 3.88 8.76 16.33
N ASP A 12 2.90 7.96 16.72
CA ASP A 12 1.68 8.42 17.36
C ASP A 12 1.27 7.49 18.52
N ASN A 13 0.30 7.90 19.34
CA ASN A 13 -0.18 7.09 20.47
C ASN A 13 -1.17 5.98 20.04
N ARG A 14 -1.21 5.59 18.75
CA ARG A 14 -2.14 4.55 18.30
C ARG A 14 -1.65 3.18 18.74
N THR A 15 -2.61 2.41 19.23
CA THR A 15 -2.40 1.02 19.64
C THR A 15 -3.53 0.16 19.14
N LEU A 16 -3.19 -1.05 18.68
CA LEU A 16 -4.10 -1.98 18.04
C LEU A 16 -3.79 -3.40 18.49
N THR A 17 -4.80 -4.26 18.55
CA THR A 17 -4.65 -5.70 18.72
C THR A 17 -5.24 -6.41 17.52
N LEU A 18 -4.43 -7.22 16.85
CA LEU A 18 -4.87 -8.17 15.84
C LEU A 18 -5.17 -9.50 16.53
N THR A 19 -6.41 -9.96 16.47
CA THR A 19 -6.83 -11.27 16.95
C THR A 19 -7.02 -12.21 15.77
N ILE A 20 -6.19 -13.24 15.70
CA ILE A 20 -6.21 -14.25 14.65
C ILE A 20 -6.89 -15.50 15.21
N ARG A 21 -8.02 -15.89 14.59
CA ARG A 21 -8.77 -17.09 14.99
C ARG A 21 -9.40 -17.74 13.75
N ASN A 22 -9.09 -19.01 13.52
CA ASN A 22 -9.73 -19.82 12.46
C ASN A 22 -9.66 -19.18 11.06
N GLY A 23 -8.56 -18.51 10.72
CA GLY A 23 -8.39 -17.83 9.43
C GLY A 23 -8.96 -16.40 9.39
N GLU A 24 -9.69 -15.97 10.41
CA GLU A 24 -10.19 -14.60 10.52
C GLU A 24 -9.18 -13.73 11.27
N ILE A 25 -9.10 -12.47 10.85
CA ILE A 25 -8.33 -11.41 11.52
C ILE A 25 -9.34 -10.36 12.00
N ALA A 26 -9.49 -10.23 13.31
CA ALA A 26 -10.25 -9.14 13.92
C ALA A 26 -9.30 -8.07 14.46
N ILE A 27 -9.62 -6.80 14.21
CA ILE A 27 -8.83 -5.66 14.65
C ILE A 27 -9.60 -4.94 15.76
N SER A 28 -8.95 -4.70 16.90
CA SER A 28 -9.50 -3.88 17.98
C SER A 28 -8.52 -2.77 18.36
N SER A 29 -9.03 -1.62 18.81
CA SER A 29 -8.19 -0.59 19.40
C SER A 29 -7.62 -1.01 20.75
N GLY A 30 -6.46 -0.47 21.10
CA GLY A 30 -5.75 -0.79 22.33
C GLY A 30 -4.93 -2.09 22.27
N ILE A 31 -4.20 -2.37 23.34
CA ILE A 31 -3.40 -3.60 23.50
C ILE A 31 -4.11 -4.53 24.48
N SER A 32 -4.48 -5.72 24.00
CA SER A 32 -5.08 -6.75 24.86
C SER A 32 -4.08 -7.24 25.91
N SER A 33 -4.56 -7.46 27.14
CA SER A 33 -3.76 -8.12 28.19
C SER A 33 -3.35 -9.55 27.83
N GLN A 34 -4.05 -10.18 26.88
CA GLN A 34 -3.77 -11.53 26.37
C GLN A 34 -2.90 -11.52 25.11
N THR A 35 -2.13 -10.45 24.88
CA THR A 35 -1.22 -10.35 23.74
C THR A 35 -0.09 -11.37 23.84
N ASP A 36 0.09 -12.20 22.82
CA ASP A 36 1.15 -13.20 22.74
C ASP A 36 2.51 -12.55 22.40
N ILE A 37 2.45 -11.58 21.49
CA ILE A 37 3.61 -10.88 20.92
C ILE A 37 3.27 -9.42 20.64
N PHE A 38 4.27 -8.55 20.79
CA PHE A 38 4.09 -7.12 20.69
C PHE A 38 5.09 -6.52 19.69
N PHE A 39 4.66 -5.54 18.91
CA PHE A 39 5.51 -4.81 17.97
C PHE A 39 5.35 -3.32 18.20
N SER A 40 6.47 -2.59 18.14
CA SER A 40 6.51 -1.13 18.23
C SER A 40 7.20 -0.58 17.00
N GLU A 41 6.47 0.05 16.09
CA GLU A 41 6.99 0.54 14.80
C GLU A 41 6.29 1.82 14.36
N ASP A 42 6.82 2.49 13.34
CA ASP A 42 6.06 3.54 12.66
C ASP A 42 4.97 2.90 11.79
N LEU A 43 3.73 2.86 12.31
CA LEU A 43 2.60 2.28 11.58
C LEU A 43 2.21 3.11 10.35
N SER A 44 2.68 4.36 10.25
CA SER A 44 2.46 5.20 9.07
C SER A 44 3.50 4.96 7.97
N ASN A 45 4.63 4.33 8.31
CA ASN A 45 5.71 4.03 7.40
C ASN A 45 6.38 2.71 7.83
N LEU A 46 5.69 1.59 7.59
CA LEU A 46 6.16 0.27 7.98
C LEU A 46 7.52 -0.01 7.33
N SER A 47 8.56 -0.11 8.17
CA SER A 47 9.93 -0.35 7.72
C SER A 47 10.15 -1.82 7.38
N ALA A 48 11.17 -2.10 6.56
CA ALA A 48 11.57 -3.45 6.19
C ALA A 48 12.15 -4.28 7.36
N THR A 49 12.27 -3.72 8.58
CA THR A 49 12.80 -4.45 9.73
C THR A 49 11.97 -4.12 10.97
N VAL A 50 10.93 -4.91 11.20
CA VAL A 50 10.12 -4.79 12.40
C VAL A 50 10.74 -5.62 13.51
N ARG A 51 11.00 -5.03 14.68
CA ARG A 51 11.57 -5.75 15.83
C ARG A 51 10.49 -6.13 16.85
N PRO A 52 10.06 -7.39 16.91
CA PRO A 52 9.12 -7.81 17.92
C PRO A 52 9.70 -7.78 19.32
N GLU A 53 8.91 -7.32 20.28
CA GLU A 53 9.12 -7.58 21.69
C GLU A 53 8.55 -8.96 22.06
N LYS A 54 9.16 -9.63 23.04
CA LYS A 54 8.71 -10.93 23.55
C LYS A 54 8.67 -12.04 22.49
N ILE A 55 9.60 -12.03 21.54
CA ILE A 55 9.79 -13.08 20.50
C ILE A 55 9.80 -14.50 21.09
N TRP A 56 10.50 -14.70 22.20
CA TRP A 56 10.61 -15.98 22.91
C TRP A 56 9.28 -16.68 23.22
N ARG A 57 8.16 -15.94 23.35
CA ARG A 57 6.84 -16.52 23.63
C ARG A 57 6.17 -17.14 22.41
N SER A 58 6.50 -16.68 21.19
CA SER A 58 5.90 -17.17 19.95
C SER A 58 6.78 -16.83 18.74
N PRO A 59 7.96 -17.44 18.59
CA PRO A 59 8.95 -17.07 17.58
C PRO A 59 8.45 -17.26 16.14
N ILE A 60 7.66 -18.30 15.87
CA ILE A 60 7.06 -18.54 14.55
C ILE A 60 6.02 -17.46 14.20
N LEU A 61 5.21 -17.04 15.18
CA LEU A 61 4.24 -15.96 14.99
C LEU A 61 4.97 -14.64 14.76
N ALA A 62 6.05 -14.38 15.50
CA ALA A 62 6.92 -13.22 15.31
C ALA A 62 7.44 -13.13 13.88
N LEU A 63 7.99 -14.23 13.36
CA LEU A 63 8.51 -14.29 12.00
C LEU A 63 7.42 -14.04 10.96
N ARG A 64 6.24 -14.68 11.10
CA ARG A 64 5.15 -14.53 10.14
C ARG A 64 4.57 -13.12 10.13
N VAL A 65 4.36 -12.52 11.31
CA VAL A 65 3.87 -11.13 11.39
C VAL A 65 4.93 -10.17 10.88
N ASN A 66 6.21 -10.39 11.20
CA ASN A 66 7.30 -9.60 10.64
C ASN A 66 7.27 -9.64 9.11
N LEU A 67 7.18 -10.83 8.49
CA LEU A 67 7.07 -10.97 7.03
C LEU A 67 5.88 -10.23 6.44
N LEU A 68 4.75 -10.19 7.15
CA LEU A 68 3.56 -9.43 6.72
C LEU A 68 3.76 -7.92 6.84
N LEU A 69 4.44 -7.46 7.89
CA LEU A 69 4.69 -6.03 8.12
C LEU A 69 5.86 -5.49 7.29
N THR A 70 6.80 -6.35 6.89
CA THR A 70 7.97 -5.99 6.07
C THR A 70 7.76 -6.33 4.60
N GLN A 71 6.51 -6.50 4.15
CA GLN A 71 6.23 -6.93 2.79
C GLN A 71 6.80 -5.90 1.81
N THR A 72 7.83 -6.30 1.08
CA THR A 72 8.44 -5.46 0.06
C THR A 72 7.45 -5.35 -1.09
N LEU A 73 7.13 -4.12 -1.49
CA LEU A 73 6.31 -3.90 -2.67
C LEU A 73 7.07 -4.43 -3.90
N PRO A 74 6.36 -5.04 -4.88
CA PRO A 74 6.92 -5.38 -6.18
C PRO A 74 7.58 -4.18 -6.87
N ASP A 75 8.29 -4.40 -7.99
CA ASP A 75 8.83 -3.27 -8.76
C ASP A 75 7.69 -2.34 -9.17
N TRP A 76 7.98 -1.03 -9.30
CA TRP A 76 6.93 -0.06 -9.59
C TRP A 76 6.20 -0.37 -10.91
N MET A 77 6.89 -0.99 -11.86
CA MET A 77 6.32 -1.46 -13.14
C MET A 77 5.28 -2.54 -12.93
N ASP A 78 5.60 -3.58 -12.15
CA ASP A 78 4.67 -4.67 -11.82
C ASP A 78 3.44 -4.12 -11.09
N CYS A 79 3.65 -3.20 -10.15
CA CYS A 79 2.56 -2.50 -9.47
C CYS A 79 1.70 -1.71 -10.46
N ALA A 80 2.32 -1.01 -11.41
CA ALA A 80 1.62 -0.19 -12.40
C ALA A 80 0.79 -1.04 -13.38
N GLU A 81 1.31 -2.19 -13.83
CA GLU A 81 0.56 -3.15 -14.63
C GLU A 81 -0.65 -3.71 -13.86
N TYR A 82 -0.43 -4.13 -12.61
CA TYR A 82 -1.49 -4.61 -11.74
C TYR A 82 -2.58 -3.56 -11.45
N PHE A 83 -2.17 -2.32 -11.26
CA PHE A 83 -3.07 -1.18 -11.12
C PHE A 83 -3.88 -0.96 -12.40
N TRP A 84 -3.22 -0.98 -13.56
CA TRP A 84 -3.88 -0.74 -14.84
C TRP A 84 -4.82 -1.87 -15.26
N ALA A 85 -4.53 -3.12 -14.90
CA ALA A 85 -5.44 -4.24 -15.16
C ALA A 85 -6.83 -4.03 -14.53
N ARG A 86 -6.92 -3.25 -13.44
CA ARG A 86 -8.20 -2.84 -12.81
C ARG A 86 -8.88 -1.64 -13.47
N SER A 87 -8.19 -0.97 -14.40
CA SER A 87 -8.76 0.15 -15.15
C SER A 87 -9.81 -0.29 -16.17
N ASN A 88 -9.84 -1.58 -16.55
CA ASN A 88 -10.84 -2.15 -17.47
C ASN A 88 -12.30 -1.96 -17.00
N GLU A 89 -12.50 -1.59 -15.75
CA GLU A 89 -13.82 -1.29 -15.18
C GLU A 89 -14.16 0.22 -15.20
N ILE A 90 -13.29 1.06 -15.73
CA ILE A 90 -13.43 2.52 -15.83
C ILE A 90 -13.21 2.93 -17.30
N PRO A 91 -14.28 2.96 -18.12
CA PRO A 91 -14.21 3.30 -19.56
C PRO A 91 -13.55 4.64 -19.87
N GLU A 92 -13.52 5.55 -18.89
CA GLU A 92 -13.05 6.93 -19.05
C GLU A 92 -11.52 7.07 -19.07
N LEU A 93 -10.75 6.01 -18.76
CA LEU A 93 -9.29 5.95 -18.86
C LEU A 93 -8.79 5.46 -20.25
N SER A 94 -9.52 5.78 -21.31
CA SER A 94 -9.30 5.24 -22.66
C SER A 94 -8.05 5.74 -23.40
N ASN A 95 -7.39 6.80 -22.92
CA ASN A 95 -6.25 7.41 -23.61
C ASN A 95 -4.87 6.90 -23.14
N GLY A 96 -4.83 5.92 -22.24
CA GLY A 96 -3.60 5.38 -21.67
C GLY A 96 -2.88 6.31 -20.69
N LEU A 97 -1.95 5.74 -19.93
CA LEU A 97 -1.16 6.42 -18.90
C LEU A 97 0.33 6.20 -19.13
N ALA A 98 1.10 7.28 -19.25
CA ALA A 98 2.55 7.21 -19.22
C ALA A 98 3.04 7.38 -17.78
N VAL A 99 3.87 6.45 -17.33
CA VAL A 99 4.50 6.48 -16.01
C VAL A 99 6.00 6.66 -16.22
N ILE A 100 6.57 7.69 -15.59
CA ILE A 100 7.98 8.03 -15.69
C ILE A 100 8.58 7.95 -14.28
N CYS A 101 9.59 7.10 -14.14
CA CYS A 101 10.34 6.97 -12.90
C CYS A 101 11.55 7.91 -12.96
N GLU A 102 11.61 8.88 -12.04
CA GLU A 102 12.60 9.96 -12.09
C GLU A 102 14.02 9.52 -11.73
N ASP A 103 14.15 8.51 -10.88
CA ASP A 103 15.42 8.03 -10.33
C ASP A 103 16.04 6.86 -11.12
N ASP A 104 15.25 6.01 -11.77
CA ASP A 104 15.76 4.95 -12.65
C ASP A 104 15.60 5.25 -14.16
N HIS A 105 15.00 6.40 -14.49
CA HIS A 105 14.75 6.89 -15.86
C HIS A 105 13.95 5.93 -16.76
N ARG A 106 13.34 4.89 -16.20
CA ARG A 106 12.48 3.99 -16.95
C ARG A 106 11.12 4.63 -17.17
N ARG A 107 10.53 4.33 -18.32
CA ARG A 107 9.19 4.79 -18.73
C ARG A 107 8.34 3.61 -19.12
N MET A 108 7.10 3.59 -18.64
CA MET A 108 6.08 2.60 -18.99
C MET A 108 4.87 3.31 -19.59
N ILE A 109 4.28 2.73 -20.63
CA ILE A 109 3.01 3.17 -21.20
C ILE A 109 2.00 2.09 -20.91
N LEU A 110 0.88 2.47 -20.29
CA LEU A 110 -0.22 1.60 -19.96
C LEU A 110 -1.43 1.93 -20.84
N GLY A 111 -2.09 0.91 -21.38
CA GLY A 111 -3.24 1.05 -22.29
C GLY A 111 -2.86 1.30 -23.76
N GLU A 112 -3.87 1.40 -24.61
CA GLU A 112 -3.70 1.59 -26.06
C GLU A 112 -3.90 3.08 -26.41
N GLY A 113 -2.82 3.80 -26.75
CA GLY A 113 -2.92 5.19 -27.21
C GLY A 113 -1.66 6.02 -26.99
N ASN A 114 -1.60 7.20 -27.62
CA ASN A 114 -0.65 8.24 -27.22
C ASN A 114 -1.10 8.79 -25.86
N SER A 115 -0.39 8.41 -24.79
CA SER A 115 -0.76 8.81 -23.42
C SER A 115 -0.79 10.34 -23.29
N ALA A 116 -2.00 10.89 -23.24
CA ALA A 116 -2.22 12.31 -22.92
C ALA A 116 -2.02 12.60 -21.43
N ILE A 117 -1.96 11.54 -20.62
CA ILE A 117 -1.80 11.57 -19.17
C ILE A 117 -0.41 11.06 -18.80
N GLU A 118 0.29 11.79 -17.94
CA GLU A 118 1.58 11.38 -17.40
C GLU A 118 1.61 11.46 -15.88
N LEU A 119 2.28 10.49 -15.25
CA LEU A 119 2.58 10.46 -13.85
C LEU A 119 4.08 10.27 -13.64
N HIS A 120 4.69 11.16 -12.86
CA HIS A 120 6.12 11.16 -12.57
C HIS A 120 6.35 11.05 -11.07
N GLY A 121 7.34 10.25 -10.68
CA GLY A 121 7.79 10.12 -9.29
C GLY A 121 9.03 9.27 -9.20
N ASN A 122 9.64 9.21 -8.02
CA ASN A 122 10.70 8.23 -7.75
C ASN A 122 10.10 6.81 -7.61
N LYS A 123 10.96 5.79 -7.66
CA LYS A 123 10.58 4.39 -7.55
C LYS A 123 9.64 4.09 -6.37
N GLN A 124 9.99 4.55 -5.17
CA GLN A 124 9.23 4.27 -3.95
C GLN A 124 7.83 4.91 -4.01
N THR A 125 7.75 6.15 -4.44
CA THR A 125 6.49 6.89 -4.60
C THR A 125 5.57 6.19 -5.61
N LEU A 126 6.11 5.74 -6.74
CA LEU A 126 5.33 5.01 -7.75
C LEU A 126 4.84 3.65 -7.21
N GLN A 127 5.68 2.92 -6.47
CA GLN A 127 5.28 1.67 -5.81
C GLN A 127 4.13 1.90 -4.83
N GLN A 128 4.21 2.94 -3.99
CA GLN A 128 3.18 3.26 -3.01
C GLN A 128 1.85 3.66 -3.66
N ALA A 129 1.93 4.44 -4.74
CA ALA A 129 0.77 4.89 -5.49
C ALA A 129 0.01 3.72 -6.14
N PHE A 130 0.72 2.87 -6.89
CA PHE A 130 0.08 1.79 -7.66
C PHE A 130 -0.28 0.56 -6.83
N SER A 131 0.39 0.34 -5.69
CA SER A 131 -0.03 -0.70 -4.73
C SER A 131 -1.24 -0.31 -3.89
N GLY A 132 -1.71 0.94 -3.97
CA GLY A 132 -2.76 1.46 -3.10
C GLY A 132 -2.30 1.74 -1.67
N SER A 133 -0.99 1.70 -1.40
CA SER A 133 -0.44 2.02 -0.07
C SER A 133 -0.60 3.50 0.30
N SER A 134 -0.77 4.38 -0.68
CA SER A 134 -1.02 5.81 -0.46
C SER A 134 -1.95 6.38 -1.54
N PRO A 135 -2.89 7.29 -1.19
CA PRO A 135 -3.81 7.85 -2.18
C PRO A 135 -3.10 8.75 -3.20
N ILE A 136 -3.31 8.49 -4.50
CA ILE A 136 -2.68 9.25 -5.60
C ILE A 136 -2.97 10.75 -5.49
N SER A 137 -4.21 11.15 -5.21
CA SER A 137 -4.59 12.57 -5.04
C SER A 137 -3.79 13.28 -3.95
N VAL A 138 -3.56 12.60 -2.82
CA VAL A 138 -2.79 13.14 -1.70
C VAL A 138 -1.31 13.28 -2.10
N MET A 139 -0.76 12.27 -2.75
CA MET A 139 0.63 12.28 -3.20
C MET A 139 0.90 13.37 -4.24
N VAL A 140 -0.05 13.63 -5.14
CA VAL A 140 0.00 14.76 -6.08
C VAL A 140 -0.12 16.09 -5.35
N ALA A 141 -1.07 16.23 -4.42
CA ALA A 141 -1.25 17.46 -3.64
C ALA A 141 -0.02 17.82 -2.79
N MET A 142 0.70 16.82 -2.28
CA MET A 142 1.95 16.99 -1.54
C MET A 142 3.18 17.21 -2.43
N GLY A 143 3.03 17.13 -3.76
CA GLY A 143 4.14 17.27 -4.71
C GLY A 143 5.09 16.07 -4.75
N LEU A 144 4.70 14.92 -4.17
CA LEU A 144 5.47 13.67 -4.24
C LEU A 144 5.34 13.02 -5.61
N LEU A 145 4.17 13.13 -6.23
CA LEU A 145 3.90 12.76 -7.61
C LEU A 145 3.66 14.02 -8.45
N LYS A 146 4.26 14.11 -9.63
CA LYS A 146 3.91 15.12 -10.62
C LYS A 146 2.94 14.52 -11.62
N PHE A 147 1.86 15.22 -11.86
CA PHE A 147 0.79 14.77 -12.74
C PHE A 147 0.61 15.75 -13.90
N ARG A 148 0.52 15.21 -15.12
CA ARG A 148 0.18 15.96 -16.33
C ARG A 148 -1.08 15.35 -16.93
N GLY A 149 -2.15 16.12 -17.02
CA GLY A 149 -3.44 15.68 -17.52
C GLY A 149 -4.54 16.64 -17.05
N SER A 150 -5.80 16.29 -17.26
CA SER A 150 -6.92 17.07 -16.72
C SER A 150 -7.21 16.71 -15.26
N MET A 151 -7.89 17.60 -14.53
CA MET A 151 -8.37 17.27 -13.17
C MET A 151 -9.36 16.09 -13.16
N ARG A 152 -10.07 15.89 -14.26
CA ARG A 152 -10.96 14.74 -14.44
C ARG A 152 -10.15 13.44 -14.47
N ASP A 153 -9.04 13.42 -15.21
CA ASP A 153 -8.13 12.27 -15.28
C ASP A 153 -7.52 11.95 -13.91
N LEU A 154 -7.11 12.98 -13.16
CA LEU A 154 -6.61 12.81 -11.79
C LEU A 154 -7.67 12.21 -10.87
N ALA A 155 -8.94 12.64 -10.99
CA ALA A 155 -10.03 12.08 -10.22
C ALA A 155 -10.26 10.59 -10.54
N TYR A 156 -10.20 10.20 -11.82
CA TYR A 156 -10.31 8.80 -12.22
C TYR A 156 -9.16 7.94 -11.68
N LEU A 157 -7.91 8.40 -11.82
CA LEU A 157 -6.75 7.69 -11.25
C LEU A 157 -6.85 7.57 -9.73
N SER A 158 -7.31 8.62 -9.05
CA SER A 158 -7.49 8.61 -7.60
C SER A 158 -8.57 7.64 -7.16
N ASN A 159 -9.69 7.57 -7.90
CA ASN A 159 -10.74 6.59 -7.66
C ASN A 159 -10.22 5.15 -7.87
N LEU A 160 -9.51 4.89 -8.96
CA LEU A 160 -8.89 3.59 -9.22
C LEU A 160 -7.91 3.18 -8.12
N GLY A 161 -7.08 4.12 -7.64
CA GLY A 161 -6.18 3.90 -6.51
C GLY A 161 -6.90 3.58 -5.21
N GLN A 162 -8.03 4.25 -4.92
CA GLN A 162 -8.87 3.92 -3.76
C GLN A 162 -9.44 2.51 -3.86
N ARG A 163 -9.88 2.08 -5.05
CA ARG A 163 -10.38 0.72 -5.26
C ARG A 163 -9.29 -0.33 -5.04
N VAL A 164 -8.08 -0.09 -5.56
CA VAL A 164 -6.90 -0.95 -5.32
C VAL A 164 -6.60 -1.02 -3.82
N MET A 165 -6.62 0.12 -3.13
CA MET A 165 -6.40 0.21 -1.68
C MET A 165 -7.43 -0.56 -0.86
N LEU A 166 -8.70 -0.51 -1.24
CA LEU A 166 -9.81 -1.17 -0.53
C LEU A 166 -9.92 -2.67 -0.86
N GLY A 167 -9.19 -3.16 -1.87
CA GLY A 167 -9.30 -4.54 -2.32
C GLY A 167 -10.56 -4.82 -3.13
N ASP A 168 -11.23 -3.78 -3.64
CA ASP A 168 -12.42 -3.88 -4.50
C ASP A 168 -12.02 -4.39 -5.90
N GLY A 169 -11.74 -5.69 -5.96
CA GLY A 169 -11.43 -6.48 -7.15
C GLY A 169 -11.49 -8.00 -6.90
N HIS A 170 -12.11 -8.42 -5.78
CA HIS A 170 -12.46 -9.80 -5.49
C HIS A 170 -13.98 -9.95 -5.51
N GLY A 171 -14.50 -10.21 -6.71
CA GLY A 171 -15.81 -10.80 -6.98
C GLY A 171 -15.62 -11.89 -8.02
#